data_AF-A0A0V0GW29-F1
#
_entry.id   AF-A0A0V0GW29-F1
#
_cell.length_a   1.000
_cell.length_b   1.000
_cell.length_c   1.000
_cell.angle_alpha   90.00
_cell.angle_beta   90.00
_cell.angle_gamma   90.00
#
_symmetry.space_group_name_H-M   'P 1'
#
loop_
_entity.id
_entity.type
_entity.pdbx_description
1 polymer ?
#
loop_
_entity_poly.entity_id
_entity_poly.type
_entity_poly.pdbx_seq_one_letter_code
_entity_poly.pdbx_strand_id
1 'polypeptide(L)'
;MDPRLFKALKMSCPQFGGNVDIVAPFDVTTPFSFDNAYYGNLEAKLGLLASDQALSLDPRTKPLVQELAKDKHKFFQAFADAMEKMGGIGVKRG
;
A
#
# COMPACT_ATOMS: atom_id res chain seq x y z
N MET A 1 -13.62 0.67 -1.71
CA MET A 1 -12.85 -0.17 -2.64
C MET A 1 -13.49 -0.07 -4.02
N ASP A 2 -12.68 0.00 -5.08
CA ASP A 2 -13.13 -0.05 -6.47
C ASP A 2 -13.97 -1.33 -6.71
N PRO A 3 -15.14 -1.24 -7.38
CA PRO A 3 -16.02 -2.40 -7.59
C PRO A 3 -15.40 -3.54 -8.41
N ARG A 4 -14.48 -3.25 -9.34
CA ARG A 4 -13.81 -4.26 -10.17
C ARG A 4 -12.80 -5.03 -9.33
N LEU A 5 -12.00 -4.31 -8.53
CA LEU A 5 -11.09 -4.94 -7.56
C LEU A 5 -11.86 -5.82 -6.57
N PHE A 6 -12.97 -5.33 -6.02
CA PHE A 6 -13.81 -6.10 -5.11
C PHE A 6 -14.33 -7.39 -5.75
N LYS A 7 -14.81 -7.32 -7.00
CA LYS A 7 -15.27 -8.51 -7.74
C LYS A 7 -14.13 -9.50 -7.98
N ALA A 8 -12.94 -9.03 -8.36
CA ALA A 8 -11.78 -9.88 -8.55
C ALA A 8 -11.36 -10.59 -7.26
N LEU A 9 -11.26 -9.84 -6.15
CA LEU A 9 -10.92 -10.40 -4.85
C LEU A 9 -11.96 -11.42 -4.36
N LYS A 10 -13.26 -11.19 -4.59
CA LYS A 10 -14.29 -12.18 -4.23
C LYS A 10 -14.19 -13.50 -4.98
N MET A 11 -13.67 -13.49 -6.21
CA MET A 11 -13.47 -14.73 -6.98
C MET A 11 -12.28 -15.54 -6.44
N SER A 12 -11.22 -14.86 -5.99
CA SER A 12 -10.01 -15.50 -5.48
C SER A 12 -10.09 -15.81 -3.98
N CYS A 13 -10.82 -15.01 -3.21
CA CYS A 13 -10.96 -15.11 -1.75
C CYS A 13 -12.45 -15.29 -1.40
N PRO A 14 -13.01 -16.50 -1.61
CA PRO A 14 -14.39 -16.77 -1.26
C PRO A 14 -14.59 -16.74 0.26
N GLN A 15 -15.83 -16.45 0.69
CA GLN A 15 -16.17 -16.37 2.12
C GLN A 15 -16.01 -17.72 2.85
N PHE A 16 -16.17 -18.83 2.13
CA PHE A 16 -16.05 -20.19 2.65
C PHE A 16 -15.26 -21.06 1.68
N GLY A 17 -14.47 -22.01 2.20
CA GLY A 17 -13.74 -22.98 1.38
C GLY A 17 -12.60 -22.39 0.53
N GLY A 18 -12.05 -21.24 0.93
CA GLY A 18 -10.89 -20.63 0.28
C GLY A 18 -9.60 -21.41 0.50
N ASN A 19 -8.62 -21.18 -0.35
CA ASN A 19 -7.27 -21.73 -0.22
C ASN A 19 -6.34 -20.67 0.39
N VAL A 20 -5.61 -21.03 1.45
CA VAL A 20 -4.63 -20.16 2.13
C VAL A 20 -3.42 -19.82 1.27
N ASP A 21 -3.15 -20.61 0.24
CA ASP A 21 -2.05 -20.37 -0.71
C ASP A 21 -2.40 -19.30 -1.75
N ILE A 22 -3.67 -18.88 -1.84
CA ILE A 22 -4.09 -17.82 -2.75
C ILE A 22 -3.66 -16.47 -2.19
N VAL A 23 -2.82 -15.77 -2.94
CA VAL A 23 -2.33 -14.43 -2.62
C VAL A 23 -2.81 -13.41 -3.64
N ALA A 24 -2.96 -12.17 -3.19
CA ALA A 24 -3.26 -11.02 -4.04
C ALA A 24 -2.11 -10.00 -3.92
N PRO A 25 -1.78 -9.29 -5.00
CA PRO A 25 -0.73 -8.29 -4.95
C PRO A 25 -1.20 -7.06 -4.14
N PHE A 26 -0.33 -6.53 -3.29
CA PHE A 26 -0.58 -5.27 -2.57
C PHE A 26 -0.60 -4.05 -3.50
N ASP A 27 0.11 -4.13 -4.62
CA ASP A 27 0.08 -3.17 -5.71
C ASP A 27 -0.45 -3.84 -6.97
N VAL A 28 -1.63 -3.42 -7.44
CA VAL A 28 -2.26 -3.99 -8.64
C VAL A 28 -1.71 -3.45 -9.96
N THR A 29 -0.98 -2.34 -9.91
CA THR A 29 -0.42 -1.64 -11.08
C THR A 29 0.99 -2.13 -11.38
N THR A 30 1.83 -2.27 -10.36
CA THR A 30 3.21 -2.74 -10.48
C THR A 30 3.58 -3.77 -9.41
N PRO A 31 3.01 -4.99 -9.43
CA PRO A 31 3.13 -5.98 -8.35
C PRO A 31 4.56 -6.38 -7.94
N PHE A 32 5.52 -6.23 -8.86
CA PHE A 32 6.91 -6.69 -8.71
C PHE A 32 7.92 -5.54 -8.76
N SER A 33 7.47 -4.30 -8.76
CA SER A 33 8.35 -3.13 -8.75
C SER A 33 8.13 -2.31 -7.49
N PHE A 34 9.22 -1.85 -6.91
CA PHE A 34 9.16 -0.94 -5.78
C PHE A 34 9.15 0.49 -6.31
N ASP A 35 7.96 1.10 -6.33
CA ASP A 35 7.72 2.46 -6.80
C ASP A 35 6.54 3.11 -6.06
N ASN A 36 6.10 4.27 -6.51
CA ASN A 36 5.03 5.03 -5.87
C ASN A 36 3.63 4.72 -6.42
N ALA A 37 3.47 3.72 -7.31
CA ALA A 37 2.16 3.34 -7.86
C ALA A 37 1.21 2.87 -6.74
N TYR A 38 1.75 2.31 -5.65
CA TYR A 38 1.01 2.03 -4.42
C TYR A 38 0.15 3.22 -3.97
N TYR A 39 0.70 4.44 -3.91
CA TYR A 39 -0.06 5.62 -3.49
C TYR A 39 -1.09 6.05 -4.54
N GLY A 40 -0.78 5.92 -5.83
CA GLY A 40 -1.75 6.14 -6.91
C GLY A 40 -2.94 5.16 -6.85
N ASN A 41 -2.69 3.91 -6.47
CA ASN A 41 -3.74 2.91 -6.25
C ASN A 41 -4.68 3.36 -5.11
N LEU A 42 -4.15 3.95 -4.03
CA LEU A 42 -4.99 4.42 -2.91
C LEU A 42 -5.93 5.55 -3.33
N GLU A 43 -5.48 6.46 -4.20
CA GLU A 43 -6.33 7.51 -4.78
C GLU A 43 -7.45 6.93 -5.65
N ALA A 44 -7.14 5.87 -6.41
CA ALA A 44 -8.10 5.12 -7.23
C ALA A 44 -9.01 4.16 -6.42
N LYS A 45 -8.92 4.17 -5.08
CA LYS A 45 -9.64 3.24 -4.18
C LYS A 45 -9.30 1.76 -4.40
N LEU A 46 -8.08 1.49 -4.87
CA LEU A 46 -7.53 0.17 -5.19
C LEU A 46 -6.65 -0.40 -4.06
N GLY A 47 -6.69 0.16 -2.84
CA GLY A 47 -6.00 -0.41 -1.69
C GLY A 47 -6.53 -1.80 -1.33
N LEU A 48 -5.62 -2.76 -1.12
CA LEU A 48 -5.98 -4.15 -0.81
C LEU A 48 -6.46 -4.27 0.64
N LEU A 49 -5.70 -3.73 1.59
CA LEU A 49 -6.05 -3.76 3.01
C LEU A 49 -6.89 -2.55 3.42
N ALA A 50 -7.65 -2.72 4.50
CA ALA A 50 -8.33 -1.60 5.14
C ALA A 50 -7.35 -0.53 5.63
N SER A 51 -6.18 -0.94 6.15
CA SER A 51 -5.11 -0.04 6.59
C SER A 51 -4.53 0.79 5.43
N ASP A 52 -4.39 0.18 4.24
CA ASP A 52 -3.91 0.89 3.05
C ASP A 52 -4.89 1.99 2.67
N GLN A 53 -6.16 1.63 2.54
CA GLN A 53 -7.18 2.57 2.11
C GLN A 53 -7.42 3.68 3.16
N ALA A 54 -7.23 3.38 4.44
CA ALA A 54 -7.34 4.36 5.52
C ALA A 54 -6.39 5.55 5.33
N LEU A 55 -5.19 5.34 4.77
CA LEU A 55 -4.23 6.42 4.52
C LEU A 55 -4.78 7.51 3.58
N SER A 56 -5.57 7.13 2.59
CA SER A 56 -6.16 8.07 1.62
C SER A 56 -7.50 8.65 2.09
N LEU A 57 -8.17 7.99 3.04
CA LEU A 57 -9.45 8.42 3.60
C LEU A 57 -9.28 9.36 4.80
N ASP A 58 -8.23 9.18 5.60
CA ASP A 58 -7.96 10.02 6.76
C ASP A 58 -7.45 11.41 6.31
N PRO A 59 -8.11 12.52 6.70
CA PRO A 59 -7.70 13.87 6.31
C PRO A 59 -6.27 14.24 6.70
N ARG A 60 -5.69 13.61 7.72
CA ARG A 60 -4.34 13.88 8.21
C ARG A 60 -3.27 13.28 7.31
N THR A 61 -3.53 12.12 6.71
CA THR A 61 -2.57 11.40 5.87
C THR A 61 -2.84 11.58 4.38
N LYS A 62 -4.06 11.94 4.00
CA LYS A 62 -4.46 12.14 2.60
C LYS A 62 -3.53 13.09 1.82
N PRO A 63 -3.12 14.28 2.34
CA PRO A 63 -2.21 15.15 1.59
C PRO A 63 -0.86 14.49 1.28
N LEU A 64 -0.34 13.70 2.23
CA LEU A 64 0.90 12.95 2.03
C LEU A 64 0.72 11.88 0.95
N VAL A 65 -0.38 11.13 0.98
CA VAL A 65 -0.70 10.14 -0.08
C VAL A 65 -0.70 10.80 -1.46
N GLN A 66 -1.34 11.95 -1.60
CA GLN A 66 -1.41 12.69 -2.88
C GLN A 66 -0.03 13.17 -3.34
N GLU A 67 0.79 13.66 -2.42
CA GLU A 67 2.15 14.09 -2.72
C GLU A 67 3.03 12.92 -3.20
N LEU A 68 3.01 11.81 -2.45
CA LEU A 68 3.81 10.63 -2.78
C LEU A 68 3.33 9.93 -4.05
N ALA A 69 2.02 9.96 -4.35
CA ALA A 69 1.47 9.47 -5.62
C ALA A 69 1.94 10.31 -6.82
N LYS A 70 2.06 11.63 -6.65
CA LYS A 70 2.43 12.54 -7.73
C LYS A 70 3.94 12.61 -7.99
N ASP A 71 4.77 12.43 -6.96
CA ASP A 71 6.21 12.63 -7.04
C ASP A 71 6.98 11.39 -6.56
N LYS A 72 7.48 10.62 -7.52
CA LYS A 72 8.27 9.41 -7.28
C LYS A 72 9.58 9.70 -6.54
N HIS A 73 10.22 10.85 -6.76
CA HIS A 73 11.46 11.19 -6.06
C HIS A 73 11.21 11.47 -4.58
N LYS A 74 10.14 12.21 -4.26
CA LYS A 74 9.74 12.44 -2.87
C LYS A 74 9.38 11.15 -2.14
N PHE A 75 8.69 10.22 -2.81
CA PHE A 75 8.44 8.90 -2.25
C PHE A 75 9.73 8.18 -1.85
N PHE A 76 10.71 8.08 -2.75
CA PHE A 76 11.96 7.39 -2.44
C PHE A 76 12.75 8.08 -1.33
N GLN A 77 12.79 9.40 -1.33
CA GLN A 77 13.45 10.17 -0.28
C GLN A 77 12.79 9.89 1.09
N ALA A 78 11.48 10.06 1.19
CA ALA A 78 10.75 9.82 2.43
C ALA A 78 10.85 8.35 2.90
N PHE A 79 10.87 7.40 1.95
CA PHE A 79 11.04 5.99 2.25
C PHE A 79 12.44 5.69 2.82
N ALA A 80 13.50 6.22 2.21
CA ALA A 80 14.87 6.05 2.69
C ALA A 80 15.04 6.61 4.10
N ASP A 81 14.59 7.84 4.34
CA ASP A 81 14.65 8.51 5.65
C ASP A 81 13.88 7.72 6.72
N ALA A 82 12.70 7.19 6.37
CA ALA A 82 11.88 6.38 7.28
C ALA A 82 12.56 5.04 7.63
N MET A 83 13.17 4.36 6.65
CA MET A 83 13.86 3.10 6.87
C MET A 83 15.13 3.26 7.71
N GLU A 84 15.90 4.32 7.49
CA GLU A 84 17.05 4.67 8.34
C GLU A 84 16.60 4.88 9.80
N LYS A 85 15.56 5.70 10.00
CA LYS A 85 15.00 5.96 11.32
C LYS A 85 14.48 4.70 12.01
N MET A 86 13.79 3.83 11.27
CA MET A 86 13.29 2.56 11.79
C MET A 86 14.42 1.62 12.21
N GLY A 87 15.52 1.58 11.44
CA GLY A 87 16.70 0.77 11.75
C GLY A 87 17.41 1.17 13.06
N GLY A 88 17.19 2.38 13.56
CA GLY A 88 17.73 2.86 14.83
C GLY A 88 16.93 2.46 16.08
N ILE A 89 15.74 1.86 15.93
CA ILE A 89 14.86 1.58 17.07
C ILE A 89 15.40 0.42 17.91
N GLY A 90 15.67 0.67 19.20
CA GLY A 90 15.98 -0.38 20.17
C GLY A 90 17.31 -1.10 19.95
N VAL A 91 18.23 -0.52 19.19
CA VAL A 91 19.54 -1.09 18.91
C VAL A 91 20.32 -1.26 20.21
N LYS A 92 20.70 -2.51 20.52
CA LYS A 92 21.67 -2.81 21.58
C LYS A 92 23.07 -2.71 21.00
N ARG A 93 23.90 -1.85 21.58
CA ARG A 93 25.32 -1.71 21.26
C ARG A 93 26.14 -2.45 22.34
N GLY A 94 27.30 -2.95 21.94
CA GLY A 94 28.24 -3.63 22.85
C GLY A 94 28.89 -2.68 23.86
#